data_AF-A0A2R6AVM9-F1
#
_entry.id   AF-A0A2R6AVM9-F1
#
_cell.length_a   1.000
_cell.length_b   1.000
_cell.length_c   1.000
_cell.angle_alpha   90.00
_cell.angle_beta   90.00
_cell.angle_gamma   90.00
#
_symmetry.space_group_name_H-M   'P 1'
#
loop_
_entity.id
_entity.type
_entity.pdbx_description
1 polymer ?
#
loop_
_entity_poly.entity_id
_entity_poly.type
_entity_poly.pdbx_seq_one_letter_code
_entity_poly.pdbx_strand_id
1 'polypeptide(L)'
;MANGLVATIFAVLGVFSHSLFVIVGMLAALSAASADTTATEIGLLSNSKPRLITDWSEVAAGTSGGVTPLGFFGAFLGAAIMALTSVILVFFIWPRLPNALFSFDPVKGSVTKPWSYAFSVLIGGFCGSIFDSVLGATVQAKYKCVSCSALTEKRKVHCNKPVRFYSGVRWIDNDFVNLISCFAGSAVGLLSFLLLR
;
A
#
# COMPACT_ATOMS: atom_id res chain seq x y z
N MET A 1 10.37 -4.77 6.06
CA MET A 1 9.75 -3.91 7.10
C MET A 1 9.45 -2.49 6.57
N ALA A 2 9.30 -2.29 5.26
CA ALA A 2 9.10 -0.95 4.67
C ALA A 2 7.68 -0.38 4.79
N ASN A 3 6.66 -1.25 4.93
CA ASN A 3 5.24 -0.88 4.91
C ASN A 3 4.83 0.14 5.99
N GLY A 4 5.59 0.24 7.09
CA GLY A 4 5.32 1.20 8.17
C GLY A 4 6.14 2.49 8.10
N LEU A 5 7.20 2.56 7.27
CA LEU A 5 8.14 3.68 7.32
C LEU A 5 7.49 4.99 6.86
N VAL A 6 6.75 4.96 5.74
CA VAL A 6 6.06 6.15 5.21
C VAL A 6 5.05 6.69 6.22
N ALA A 7 4.24 5.80 6.80
CA ALA A 7 3.29 6.16 7.84
C ALA A 7 3.99 6.78 9.07
N THR A 8 5.15 6.23 9.47
CA THR A 8 5.95 6.75 10.57
C THR A 8 6.49 8.15 10.27
N ILE A 9 6.96 8.40 9.05
CA ILE A 9 7.42 9.74 8.62
C ILE A 9 6.27 10.75 8.76
N PHE A 10 5.07 10.43 8.26
CA PHE A 10 3.91 11.30 8.44
C PHE A 10 3.53 11.44 9.92
N ALA A 11 3.57 10.37 10.72
CA ALA A 11 3.27 10.45 12.15
C ALA A 11 4.21 11.44 12.88
N VAL A 12 5.51 11.38 12.60
CA VAL A 12 6.50 12.33 13.14
C VAL A 12 6.20 13.76 12.70
N LEU A 13 5.89 13.98 11.41
CA LEU A 13 5.47 15.30 10.92
C LEU A 13 4.16 15.78 11.57
N GLY A 14 3.30 14.86 11.98
CA GLY A 14 2.01 15.14 12.63
C GLY A 14 2.17 15.73 14.02
N VAL A 15 3.19 15.28 14.76
CA VAL A 15 3.55 15.82 16.09
C VAL A 15 3.87 17.31 16.05
N PHE A 16 4.43 17.81 14.94
CA PHE A 16 4.78 19.22 14.80
C PHE A 16 3.68 20.03 14.11
N SER A 17 3.18 19.55 12.98
CA SER A 17 2.29 20.31 12.11
C SER A 17 0.85 20.37 12.59
N HIS A 18 0.39 19.36 13.36
CA HIS A 18 -1.00 19.25 13.80
C HIS A 18 -1.99 19.44 12.62
N SER A 19 -1.62 18.94 11.44
CA SER A 19 -2.35 19.18 10.20
C SER A 19 -3.10 17.93 9.75
N LEU A 20 -4.37 18.10 9.39
CA LEU A 20 -5.19 17.01 8.86
C LEU A 20 -4.62 16.41 7.56
N PHE A 21 -3.87 17.19 6.79
CA PHE A 21 -3.15 16.68 5.61
C PHE A 21 -2.16 15.58 5.99
N VAL A 22 -1.39 15.79 7.05
CA VAL A 22 -0.38 14.82 7.50
C VAL A 22 -1.04 13.52 7.96
N ILE A 23 -2.22 13.60 8.58
CA ILE A 23 -3.00 12.42 8.97
C ILE A 23 -3.53 11.69 7.73
N VAL A 24 -4.04 12.40 6.72
CA VAL A 24 -4.46 11.78 5.45
C VAL A 24 -3.29 11.06 4.78
N GLY A 25 -2.12 11.69 4.69
CA GLY A 25 -0.91 11.07 4.14
C GLY A 25 -0.52 9.80 4.89
N MET A 26 -0.50 9.85 6.23
CA MET A 26 -0.25 8.69 7.08
C MET A 26 -1.23 7.53 6.81
N LEU A 27 -2.53 7.83 6.82
CA LEU A 27 -3.57 6.81 6.67
C LEU A 27 -3.63 6.26 5.25
N ALA A 28 -3.36 7.07 4.24
CA ALA A 28 -3.22 6.61 2.86
C ALA A 28 -2.00 5.68 2.69
N ALA A 29 -0.88 5.95 3.36
CA ALA A 29 0.27 5.03 3.39
C ALA A 29 -0.09 3.67 4.01
N LEU A 30 -0.72 3.69 5.19
CA LEU A 30 -1.18 2.47 5.87
C LEU A 30 -2.23 1.71 5.04
N SER A 31 -3.14 2.45 4.41
CA SER A 31 -4.15 1.92 3.51
C SER A 31 -3.50 1.23 2.29
N ALA A 32 -2.43 1.80 1.73
CA ALA A 32 -1.70 1.19 0.61
C ALA A 32 -1.05 -0.13 1.00
N ALA A 33 -0.34 -0.16 2.14
CA ALA A 33 0.24 -1.38 2.67
C ALA A 33 -0.82 -2.45 2.99
N SER A 34 -1.95 -2.03 3.57
CA SER A 34 -3.05 -2.93 3.88
C SER A 34 -3.70 -3.49 2.62
N ALA A 35 -3.95 -2.65 1.61
CA ALA A 35 -4.54 -3.04 0.35
C ALA A 35 -3.67 -4.04 -0.40
N ASP A 36 -2.35 -3.81 -0.45
CA ASP A 36 -1.40 -4.73 -1.08
C ASP A 36 -1.37 -6.10 -0.39
N THR A 37 -1.37 -6.11 0.94
CA THR A 37 -1.39 -7.34 1.74
C THR A 37 -2.68 -8.12 1.49
N THR A 38 -3.84 -7.46 1.59
CA THR A 38 -5.14 -8.12 1.36
C THR A 38 -5.31 -8.55 -0.09
N ALA A 39 -4.77 -7.81 -1.06
CA ALA A 39 -4.76 -8.20 -2.47
C ALA A 39 -4.00 -9.50 -2.70
N THR A 40 -2.84 -9.64 -2.05
CA THR A 40 -2.01 -10.85 -2.17
C THR A 40 -2.66 -12.04 -1.49
N GLU A 41 -3.10 -11.90 -0.23
CA GLU A 41 -3.73 -12.97 0.53
C GLU A 41 -5.02 -13.47 -0.12
N ILE A 42 -5.91 -12.55 -0.50
CA ILE A 42 -7.16 -12.89 -1.17
C ILE A 42 -6.83 -13.41 -2.57
N GLY A 43 -5.96 -12.74 -3.33
CA GLY A 43 -5.58 -13.10 -4.69
C GLY A 43 -5.00 -14.52 -4.84
N LEU A 44 -4.31 -15.04 -3.82
CA LEU A 44 -3.82 -16.42 -3.79
C LEU A 44 -4.95 -17.47 -3.77
N LEU A 45 -6.15 -17.10 -3.35
CA LEU A 45 -7.35 -17.96 -3.39
C LEU A 45 -8.06 -17.92 -4.74
N SER A 46 -7.57 -17.13 -5.70
CA SER A 46 -8.21 -17.00 -7.01
C SER A 46 -8.07 -18.27 -7.85
N ASN A 47 -9.18 -18.75 -8.40
CA ASN A 47 -9.18 -19.82 -9.40
C ASN A 47 -8.67 -19.36 -10.78
N SER A 48 -8.56 -18.05 -11.00
CA SER A 48 -8.04 -17.48 -12.24
C SER A 48 -6.51 -17.41 -12.20
N LYS A 49 -5.87 -17.81 -13.30
CA LYS A 49 -4.42 -17.62 -13.44
C LYS A 49 -4.06 -16.13 -13.35
N PRO A 50 -3.08 -15.75 -12.52
CA PRO A 50 -2.60 -14.37 -12.45
C PRO A 50 -2.03 -13.88 -13.78
N ARG A 51 -2.17 -12.58 -14.03
CA ARG A 51 -1.63 -11.92 -15.21
C ARG A 51 -0.73 -10.76 -14.80
N LEU A 52 0.37 -10.52 -15.51
CA LEU A 52 1.19 -9.34 -15.24
C LEU A 52 0.41 -8.07 -15.54
N ILE A 53 0.48 -7.09 -14.63
CA ILE A 53 -0.25 -5.83 -14.78
C ILE A 53 0.22 -4.99 -16.00
N THR A 54 1.42 -5.25 -16.52
CA THR A 54 2.03 -4.48 -17.60
C THR A 54 1.61 -4.92 -19.00
N ASP A 55 1.65 -6.23 -19.28
CA ASP A 55 1.43 -6.80 -20.62
C ASP A 55 0.29 -7.83 -20.66
N TRP A 56 -0.35 -8.09 -19.51
CA TRP A 56 -1.46 -9.02 -19.36
C TRP A 56 -1.14 -10.50 -19.66
N SER A 57 0.15 -10.84 -19.70
CA SER A 57 0.63 -12.22 -19.90
C SER A 57 0.36 -13.09 -18.66
N GLU A 58 0.05 -14.37 -18.86
CA GLU A 58 -0.18 -15.30 -17.75
C GLU A 58 1.12 -15.65 -17.02
N VAL A 59 1.08 -15.60 -15.69
CA VAL A 59 2.24 -15.93 -14.84
C VAL A 59 1.83 -16.89 -13.71
N ALA A 60 2.85 -17.51 -13.11
CA ALA A 60 2.63 -18.38 -11.96
C ALA A 60 2.13 -17.58 -10.75
N ALA A 61 1.32 -18.22 -9.90
CA ALA A 61 0.89 -17.63 -8.64
C ALA A 61 2.07 -17.22 -7.76
N GLY A 62 1.97 -16.04 -7.14
CA GLY A 62 3.05 -15.45 -6.34
C GLY A 62 4.16 -14.75 -7.16
N THR A 63 3.99 -14.56 -8.47
CA THR A 63 4.92 -13.75 -9.27
C THR A 63 4.71 -12.26 -8.97
N SER A 64 5.77 -11.52 -8.62
CA SER A 64 5.69 -10.07 -8.37
C SER A 64 5.16 -9.31 -9.59
N GLY A 65 4.13 -8.50 -9.37
CA GLY A 65 3.36 -7.79 -10.40
C GLY A 65 2.27 -8.61 -11.09
N GLY A 66 2.04 -9.85 -10.67
CA GLY A 66 0.93 -10.68 -11.09
C GLY A 66 -0.36 -10.31 -10.34
N VAL A 67 -1.40 -9.94 -11.07
CA VAL A 67 -2.70 -9.52 -10.53
C VAL A 67 -3.81 -10.49 -10.94
N THR A 68 -4.84 -10.58 -10.10
CA THR A 68 -6.08 -11.33 -10.37
C THR A 68 -7.29 -10.44 -10.07
N PRO A 69 -8.47 -10.70 -10.67
CA PRO A 69 -9.69 -9.95 -10.34
C PRO A 69 -10.04 -10.02 -8.85
N LEU A 70 -9.82 -11.18 -8.24
CA LEU A 70 -10.07 -11.41 -6.83
C LEU A 70 -9.03 -10.68 -5.95
N GLY A 71 -7.78 -10.55 -6.41
CA GLY A 71 -6.77 -9.69 -5.79
C GLY A 71 -7.14 -8.20 -5.85
N PHE A 72 -7.63 -7.69 -6.98
CA PHE A 72 -8.14 -6.31 -7.07
C PHE A 72 -9.31 -6.05 -6.10
N PHE A 73 -10.22 -7.02 -5.98
CA PHE A 73 -11.29 -6.94 -4.99
C PHE A 73 -10.73 -6.93 -3.54
N GLY A 74 -9.71 -7.75 -3.28
CA GLY A 74 -8.99 -7.75 -2.01
C GLY A 74 -8.30 -6.42 -1.69
N ALA A 75 -7.66 -5.79 -2.68
CA ALA A 75 -7.09 -4.45 -2.55
C ALA A 75 -8.15 -3.41 -2.17
N PHE A 76 -9.28 -3.41 -2.90
CA PHE A 76 -10.39 -2.52 -2.63
C PHE A 76 -10.97 -2.72 -1.23
N LEU A 77 -11.20 -3.97 -0.81
CA LEU A 77 -11.70 -4.27 0.54
C LEU A 77 -10.74 -3.81 1.63
N GLY A 78 -9.43 -4.08 1.49
CA GLY A 78 -8.42 -3.63 2.46
C GLY A 78 -8.41 -2.11 2.59
N ALA A 79 -8.39 -1.39 1.46
CA ALA A 79 -8.45 0.06 1.45
C ALA A 79 -9.77 0.61 2.03
N ALA A 80 -10.91 -0.02 1.73
CA ALA A 80 -12.21 0.39 2.22
C ALA A 80 -12.35 0.20 3.75
N ILE A 81 -11.84 -0.90 4.30
CA ILE A 81 -11.80 -1.14 5.75
C ILE A 81 -10.96 -0.06 6.43
N MET A 82 -9.79 0.24 5.88
CA MET A 82 -8.92 1.31 6.40
C MET A 82 -9.59 2.68 6.33
N ALA A 83 -10.24 3.00 5.21
CA ALA A 83 -11.01 4.24 5.05
C ALA A 83 -12.16 4.36 6.07
N LEU A 84 -12.97 3.31 6.23
CA LEU A 84 -14.08 3.31 7.19
C LEU A 84 -13.56 3.46 8.63
N THR A 85 -12.55 2.67 8.99
CA THR A 85 -11.93 2.71 10.32
C THR A 85 -11.35 4.08 10.62
N SER A 86 -10.71 4.71 9.63
CA SER A 86 -10.17 6.06 9.76
C SER A 86 -11.24 7.11 10.07
N VAL A 87 -12.41 7.03 9.42
CA VAL A 87 -13.51 7.95 9.68
C VAL A 87 -14.05 7.76 11.09
N ILE A 88 -14.27 6.52 11.51
CA ILE A 88 -14.76 6.19 12.85
C ILE A 88 -13.78 6.73 13.91
N LEU A 89 -12.49 6.48 13.73
CA LEU A 89 -11.47 6.95 14.67
C LEU A 89 -11.37 8.48 14.70
N VAL A 90 -11.25 9.15 13.56
CA VAL A 90 -10.95 10.59 13.49
C VAL A 90 -12.17 11.46 13.76
N PHE A 91 -13.36 11.11 13.25
CA PHE A 91 -14.55 11.97 13.37
C PHE A 91 -15.48 11.56 14.50
N PHE A 92 -15.46 10.29 14.94
CA PHE A 92 -16.38 9.81 15.97
C PHE A 92 -15.67 9.54 17.30
N ILE A 93 -14.50 8.91 17.32
CA ILE A 93 -13.82 8.57 18.57
C ILE A 93 -12.95 9.72 19.07
N TRP A 94 -12.08 10.28 18.22
CA TRP A 94 -11.11 11.32 18.60
C TRP A 94 -11.74 12.53 19.31
N PRO A 95 -12.84 13.14 18.81
CA PRO A 95 -13.42 14.33 19.44
C PRO A 95 -14.08 14.04 20.81
N ARG A 96 -14.27 12.76 21.16
CA ARG A 96 -14.85 12.32 22.44
C ARG A 96 -13.79 11.97 23.48
N LEU A 97 -12.51 11.95 23.12
CA LEU A 97 -11.43 11.67 24.06
C LEU A 97 -11.19 12.86 25.00
N PRO A 98 -10.78 12.61 26.27
CA PRO A 98 -10.47 13.70 27.21
C PRO A 98 -9.31 14.55 26.70
N ASN A 99 -9.49 15.88 26.67
CA ASN A 99 -8.46 16.85 26.28
C ASN A 99 -7.19 16.78 27.15
N ALA A 100 -7.25 16.11 28.31
CA ALA A 100 -6.11 15.85 29.18
C ALA A 100 -5.09 14.85 28.58
N LEU A 101 -5.52 14.00 27.65
CA LEU A 101 -4.66 13.03 26.96
C LEU A 101 -4.16 13.53 25.60
N PHE A 102 -4.96 14.34 24.90
CA PHE A 102 -4.63 14.87 23.59
C PHE A 102 -5.05 16.34 23.49
N SER A 103 -4.08 17.25 23.41
CA SER A 103 -4.33 18.71 23.32
C SER A 103 -4.75 19.19 21.93
N PHE A 104 -4.78 18.27 20.95
CA PHE A 104 -5.05 18.55 19.55
C PHE A 104 -6.29 17.80 19.06
N ASP A 105 -7.21 18.53 18.43
CA ASP A 105 -8.36 17.97 17.73
C ASP A 105 -8.20 18.22 16.21
N PRO A 106 -7.94 17.18 15.40
CA PRO A 106 -7.68 17.29 13.97
C PRO A 106 -8.90 17.70 13.15
N VAL A 107 -10.10 17.62 13.71
CA VAL A 107 -11.36 17.94 13.03
C VAL A 107 -11.88 19.32 13.42
N LYS A 108 -11.50 19.83 14.59
CA LYS A 108 -12.00 21.11 15.12
C LYS A 108 -11.58 22.28 14.24
N GLY A 109 -12.55 22.96 13.64
CA GLY A 109 -12.33 24.09 12.73
C GLY A 109 -11.99 23.70 11.28
N SER A 110 -11.94 22.40 10.96
CA SER A 110 -11.73 21.92 9.60
C SER A 110 -13.07 21.73 8.87
N VAL A 111 -13.25 22.36 7.69
CA VAL A 111 -14.48 22.28 6.86
C VAL A 111 -14.59 20.92 6.12
N THR A 112 -13.87 19.91 6.57
CA THR A 112 -13.65 18.67 5.84
C THR A 112 -14.77 17.68 6.08
N LYS A 113 -15.42 17.25 4.99
CA LYS A 113 -16.54 16.30 5.04
C LYS A 113 -15.99 14.89 5.29
N PRO A 114 -16.58 14.08 6.18
CA PRO A 114 -16.08 12.73 6.47
C PRO A 114 -15.95 11.83 5.23
N TRP A 115 -16.82 12.01 4.24
CA TRP A 115 -16.77 11.24 3.00
C TRP A 115 -15.57 11.60 2.11
N SER A 116 -15.11 12.86 2.09
CA SER A 116 -13.94 13.25 1.28
C SER A 116 -12.67 12.66 1.88
N TYR A 117 -12.62 12.61 3.21
CA TYR A 117 -11.57 11.92 3.96
C TYR A 117 -11.55 10.42 3.68
N ALA A 118 -12.70 9.74 3.79
CA ALA A 118 -12.83 8.32 3.50
C ALA A 118 -12.38 7.99 2.07
N PHE A 119 -12.88 8.76 1.10
CA PHE A 119 -12.55 8.57 -0.31
C PHE A 119 -11.06 8.75 -0.57
N SER A 120 -10.43 9.75 0.05
CA SER A 120 -8.99 10.02 -0.09
C SER A 120 -8.12 8.88 0.44
N VAL A 121 -8.47 8.30 1.59
CA VAL A 121 -7.77 7.14 2.17
C VAL A 121 -7.98 5.88 1.32
N LEU A 122 -9.20 5.69 0.78
CA LEU A 122 -9.53 4.57 -0.09
C LEU A 122 -8.74 4.63 -1.40
N ILE A 123 -8.81 5.75 -2.12
CA ILE A 123 -8.15 5.89 -3.42
C ILE A 123 -6.62 5.87 -3.28
N GLY A 124 -6.09 6.49 -2.22
CA GLY A 124 -4.67 6.41 -1.90
C GLY A 124 -4.21 4.97 -1.66
N GLY A 125 -4.98 4.20 -0.88
CA GLY A 125 -4.64 2.79 -0.62
C GLY A 125 -4.74 1.91 -1.86
N PHE A 126 -5.85 2.01 -2.59
CA PHE A 126 -6.07 1.22 -3.80
C PHE A 126 -5.03 1.53 -4.88
N CYS A 127 -4.79 2.81 -5.19
CA CYS A 127 -3.75 3.20 -6.15
C CYS A 127 -2.35 2.78 -5.68
N GLY A 128 -2.05 2.86 -4.38
CA GLY A 128 -0.78 2.38 -3.81
C GLY A 128 -0.51 0.92 -4.15
N SER A 129 -1.50 0.04 -4.00
CA SER A 129 -1.36 -1.39 -4.37
C SER A 129 -1.18 -1.61 -5.88
N ILE A 130 -1.75 -0.75 -6.72
CA ILE A 130 -1.54 -0.78 -8.17
C ILE A 130 -0.10 -0.38 -8.51
N PHE A 131 0.41 0.69 -7.90
CA PHE A 131 1.82 1.09 -8.06
C PHE A 131 2.76 -0.04 -7.65
N ASP A 132 2.44 -0.76 -6.58
CA ASP A 132 3.20 -1.93 -6.13
C ASP A 132 3.31 -2.99 -7.21
N SER A 133 2.16 -3.41 -7.76
CA SER A 133 2.11 -4.38 -8.83
C SER A 133 2.88 -3.91 -10.08
N VAL A 134 2.81 -2.63 -10.44
CA VAL A 134 3.54 -2.08 -11.59
C VAL A 134 5.05 -2.09 -11.34
N LEU A 135 5.50 -1.64 -10.17
CA LEU A 135 6.91 -1.62 -9.80
C LEU A 135 7.48 -3.03 -9.65
N GLY A 136 6.68 -3.94 -9.09
CA GLY A 136 6.98 -5.36 -8.98
C GLY A 136 7.11 -6.05 -10.33
N ALA A 137 6.28 -5.67 -11.31
CA ALA A 137 6.38 -6.17 -12.68
C ALA A 137 7.64 -5.65 -13.39
N THR A 138 8.01 -4.38 -13.18
CA THR A 138 8.96 -3.65 -14.02
C THR A 138 10.38 -3.56 -13.44
N VAL A 139 10.54 -3.08 -12.21
CA VAL A 139 11.83 -2.67 -11.65
C VAL A 139 12.34 -3.57 -10.54
N GLN A 140 11.48 -4.35 -9.88
CA GLN A 140 11.86 -5.23 -8.79
C GLN A 140 12.85 -6.32 -9.25
N ALA A 141 13.91 -6.53 -8.45
CA ALA A 141 14.90 -7.55 -8.72
C ALA A 141 14.29 -8.96 -8.67
N LYS A 142 14.43 -9.70 -9.76
CA LYS A 142 14.00 -11.10 -9.88
C LYS A 142 15.20 -11.99 -10.12
N TYR A 143 15.17 -13.17 -9.51
CA TYR A 143 16.21 -14.19 -9.62
C TYR A 143 15.59 -15.50 -10.11
N LYS A 144 16.38 -16.33 -10.78
CA LYS A 144 15.97 -17.64 -11.28
C LYS A 144 16.79 -18.73 -10.60
N CYS A 145 16.12 -19.74 -10.05
CA CYS A 145 16.77 -20.90 -9.47
C CYS A 145 17.42 -21.76 -10.57
N VAL A 146 18.69 -22.12 -10.40
CA VAL A 146 19.41 -22.99 -11.35
C VAL A 146 18.93 -24.45 -11.34
N SER A 147 18.20 -24.88 -10.29
CA SER A 147 17.73 -26.26 -10.16
C SER A 147 16.36 -26.50 -10.76
N CYS A 148 15.37 -25.68 -10.37
CA CYS A 148 13.97 -25.87 -10.77
C CYS A 148 13.49 -24.83 -11.79
N SER A 149 14.34 -23.90 -12.20
CA SER A 149 13.99 -22.79 -13.11
C SER A 149 12.89 -21.85 -12.62
N ALA A 150 12.40 -21.99 -11.38
CA ALA A 150 11.42 -21.08 -10.80
C ALA A 150 12.02 -19.69 -10.59
N LEU A 151 11.18 -18.66 -10.81
CA LEU A 151 11.49 -17.28 -10.43
C LEU A 151 11.32 -17.12 -8.91
N THR A 152 12.19 -16.32 -8.31
CA THR A 152 12.19 -16.03 -6.88
C THR A 152 12.76 -14.64 -6.61
N GLU A 153 12.30 -14.02 -5.54
CA GLU A 153 12.82 -12.76 -5.03
C GLU A 153 14.03 -12.97 -4.10
N LYS A 154 14.28 -14.22 -3.66
CA LYS A 154 15.39 -14.56 -2.77
C LYS A 154 16.73 -14.36 -3.49
N ARG A 155 17.57 -13.46 -2.97
CA ARG A 155 18.85 -13.06 -3.60
C ARG A 155 19.97 -14.10 -3.54
N LYS A 156 19.92 -15.04 -2.59
CA LYS A 156 21.05 -15.95 -2.30
C LYS A 156 20.81 -17.37 -2.77
N VAL A 157 19.74 -18.01 -2.31
CA VAL A 157 19.51 -19.44 -2.53
C VAL A 157 18.03 -19.76 -2.72
N HIS A 158 17.79 -20.77 -3.56
CA HIS A 158 16.50 -21.41 -3.76
C HIS A 158 16.76 -22.91 -4.03
N CYS A 159 15.98 -23.80 -3.44
CA CYS A 159 16.26 -25.26 -3.45
C CYS A 159 17.70 -25.60 -3.00
N ASN A 160 18.24 -24.91 -2.00
CA ASN A 160 19.64 -25.04 -1.53
C ASN A 160 20.72 -24.84 -2.61
N LYS A 161 20.38 -24.24 -3.75
CA LYS A 161 21.33 -23.88 -4.82
C LYS A 161 21.37 -22.37 -5.04
N PRO A 162 22.50 -21.82 -5.54
CA PRO A 162 22.60 -20.40 -5.86
C PRO A 162 21.57 -20.01 -6.92
N VAL A 163 21.04 -18.80 -6.81
CA VAL A 163 20.16 -18.23 -7.83
C VAL A 163 20.97 -17.35 -8.80
N ARG A 164 20.49 -17.21 -10.03
CA ARG A 164 21.05 -16.25 -10.99
C ARG A 164 20.12 -15.06 -11.12
N PHE A 165 20.70 -13.86 -11.19
CA PHE A 165 19.94 -12.66 -11.50
C PHE A 165 19.24 -12.82 -12.86
N TYR A 166 17.96 -12.45 -12.91
CA TYR A 166 17.12 -12.63 -14.10
C TYR A 166 16.69 -11.28 -14.70
N SER A 167 16.10 -10.38 -13.91
CA SER A 167 15.62 -9.08 -14.39
C SER A 167 15.43 -8.06 -13.26
N GLY A 168 15.13 -6.80 -13.61
CA GLY A 168 14.91 -5.68 -12.69
C GLY A 168 16.19 -4.92 -12.34
N VAL A 169 16.16 -4.19 -11.23
CA VAL A 169 17.31 -3.46 -10.69
C VAL A 169 17.78 -4.16 -9.43
N ARG A 170 19.02 -4.66 -9.42
CA ARG A 170 19.56 -5.53 -8.33
C ARG A 170 19.39 -4.99 -6.91
N TRP A 171 19.29 -3.67 -6.76
CA TRP A 171 19.21 -2.97 -5.48
C TRP A 171 17.78 -2.78 -5.02
N ILE A 172 16.81 -2.87 -5.93
CA ILE A 172 15.38 -2.75 -5.67
C ILE A 172 14.82 -4.13 -5.30
N ASP A 173 14.57 -4.35 -4.03
CA ASP A 173 13.77 -5.48 -3.53
C ASP A 173 12.33 -5.07 -3.23
N ASN A 174 11.56 -6.02 -2.73
CA ASN A 174 10.18 -5.82 -2.30
C ASN A 174 10.04 -4.71 -1.24
N ASP A 175 10.98 -4.59 -0.30
CA ASP A 175 10.91 -3.53 0.70
C ASP A 175 11.03 -2.14 0.04
N PHE A 176 11.92 -1.98 -0.94
CA PHE A 176 12.04 -0.73 -1.69
C PHE A 176 10.82 -0.43 -2.55
N VAL A 177 10.24 -1.46 -3.20
CA VAL A 177 8.99 -1.33 -3.96
C VAL A 177 7.86 -0.85 -3.05
N ASN A 178 7.61 -1.56 -1.95
CA ASN A 178 6.57 -1.21 -0.98
C ASN A 178 6.73 0.21 -0.43
N LEU A 179 7.98 0.65 -0.20
CA LEU A 179 8.27 2.02 0.23
C LEU A 179 7.75 3.05 -0.78
N ILE A 180 8.08 2.87 -2.06
CA ILE A 180 7.65 3.77 -3.14
C ILE A 180 6.13 3.70 -3.31
N SER A 181 5.56 2.50 -3.30
CA SER A 181 4.10 2.28 -3.41
C SER A 181 3.33 3.00 -2.30
N CYS A 182 3.82 2.95 -1.06
CA CYS A 182 3.22 3.67 0.07
C CYS A 182 3.33 5.19 -0.08
N PHE A 183 4.47 5.70 -0.57
CA PHE A 183 4.62 7.13 -0.88
C PHE A 183 3.68 7.58 -2.00
N ALA A 184 3.57 6.79 -3.07
CA ALA A 184 2.66 7.07 -4.18
C ALA A 184 1.20 7.07 -3.71
N GLY A 185 0.79 6.08 -2.91
CA GLY A 185 -0.53 6.04 -2.30
C GLY A 185 -0.82 7.25 -1.41
N SER A 186 0.17 7.67 -0.61
CA SER A 186 0.07 8.88 0.22
C SER A 186 -0.13 10.14 -0.63
N ALA A 187 0.65 10.29 -1.70
CA ALA A 187 0.55 11.43 -2.61
C ALA A 187 -0.82 11.48 -3.31
N VAL A 188 -1.32 10.33 -3.79
CA VAL A 188 -2.65 10.22 -4.39
C VAL A 188 -3.75 10.58 -3.38
N GLY A 189 -3.67 10.06 -2.16
CA GLY A 189 -4.64 10.38 -1.10
C GLY A 189 -4.62 11.87 -0.73
N LEU A 190 -3.45 12.46 -0.58
CA LEU A 190 -3.28 13.90 -0.32
C LEU A 190 -3.84 14.77 -1.45
N LEU A 191 -3.54 14.42 -2.70
CA LEU A 191 -4.04 15.14 -3.86
C LEU A 191 -5.58 15.05 -3.95
N SER A 192 -6.13 13.85 -3.76
CA SER A 192 -7.58 13.65 -3.70
C SER A 192 -8.22 14.48 -2.60
N PHE A 193 -7.58 14.55 -1.43
CA PHE A 193 -8.10 15.30 -0.30
C PHE A 193 -8.07 16.81 -0.54
N LEU A 194 -7.02 17.32 -1.19
CA LEU A 194 -6.93 18.72 -1.62
C LEU A 194 -8.04 19.10 -2.59
N LEU A 195 -8.39 18.21 -3.53
CA LEU A 195 -9.41 18.46 -4.56
C LEU A 195 -10.84 18.39 -4.03
N LEU A 196 -11.08 17.65 -2.95
CA LEU A 196 -12.42 17.40 -2.40
C LEU A 196 -12.76 18.25 -1.16
N ARG A 197 -11.85 19.14 -0.75
CA ARG A 197 -12.01 19.99 0.43
C ARG A 197 -12.91 21.19 0.18
#